data_AF-A0A9P0H572-F1
#
_entry.id   AF-A0A9P0H572-F1
#
_cell.length_a   1.000
_cell.length_b   1.000
_cell.length_c   1.000
_cell.angle_alpha   90.00
_cell.angle_beta   90.00
_cell.angle_gamma   90.00
#
_symmetry.space_group_name_H-M   'P 1'
#
loop_
_entity.id
_entity.type
_entity.pdbx_description
1 polymer ?
#
loop_
_entity_poly.entity_id
_entity_poly.type
_entity_poly.pdbx_seq_one_letter_code
_entity_poly.pdbx_strand_id
1 'polypeptide(L)'
;MTGVKGQAVSNEGLILPRKLHNPCLENQNRKELHRELLLNQKLGKNVLNQKSELQKAMEKHKEQVTKREIEAQRQENMTPFEKVIEQRAKRLEIMERDVNEKEISQKEPEFLQIHAKLRARMDAK
;
A
#
# COMPACT_ATOMS: atom_id res chain seq x y z
N MET A 1 9.89 -36.66 21.00
CA MET A 1 10.48 -37.34 22.18
C MET A 1 11.44 -36.38 22.86
N THR A 2 10.97 -35.57 23.81
CA THR A 2 11.85 -34.66 24.57
C THR A 2 11.57 -34.84 26.06
N GLY A 3 12.63 -35.22 26.77
CA GLY A 3 12.57 -35.85 28.08
C GLY A 3 11.99 -34.99 29.19
N VAL A 4 11.15 -35.63 30.01
CA VAL A 4 10.83 -35.18 31.36
C VAL A 4 12.13 -35.21 32.17
N LYS A 5 12.74 -34.04 32.42
CA LYS A 5 13.88 -33.94 33.34
C LYS A 5 13.41 -34.32 34.75
N GLY A 6 13.96 -35.42 35.28
CA GLY A 6 13.58 -36.07 36.53
C GLY A 6 13.32 -35.11 37.69
N GLN A 7 12.23 -35.34 38.41
CA GLN A 7 11.86 -34.66 39.66
C GLN A 7 12.94 -34.89 40.71
N ALA A 8 13.33 -33.82 41.41
CA ALA A 8 14.19 -33.94 42.60
C ALA A 8 13.24 -34.21 43.75
N VAL A 9 13.24 -35.45 44.19
CA VAL A 9 12.51 -35.91 45.38
C VAL A 9 13.42 -35.78 46.60
N SER A 10 12.87 -35.28 47.70
CA SER A 10 13.57 -35.32 48.99
C SER A 10 13.77 -36.78 49.44
N ASN A 11 14.64 -37.02 50.42
CA ASN A 11 14.81 -38.36 51.02
C ASN A 11 13.52 -38.95 51.61
N GLU A 12 12.50 -38.10 51.83
CA GLU A 12 11.15 -38.45 52.31
C GLU A 12 10.15 -38.69 51.15
N GLY A 13 10.61 -38.69 49.89
CA GLY A 13 9.77 -38.89 48.71
C GLY A 13 8.92 -37.69 48.29
N LEU A 14 9.10 -36.52 48.92
CA LEU A 14 8.32 -35.31 48.59
C LEU A 14 8.91 -34.59 47.38
N ILE A 15 8.04 -34.14 46.46
CA ILE A 15 8.44 -33.37 45.27
C ILE A 15 8.89 -31.97 45.70
N LEU A 16 10.14 -31.62 45.40
CA LEU A 16 10.65 -30.28 45.69
C LEU A 16 10.10 -29.24 44.71
N PRO A 17 9.70 -28.04 45.18
CA PRO A 17 9.33 -26.93 44.31
C PRO A 17 10.46 -26.58 43.34
N ARG A 18 10.13 -26.41 42.05
CA ARG A 18 11.08 -26.01 41.01
C ARG A 18 10.61 -24.74 40.32
N LYS A 19 11.56 -23.88 39.98
CA LYS A 19 11.29 -22.74 39.10
C LYS A 19 10.93 -23.29 37.71
N LEU A 20 9.72 -22.98 37.26
CA LEU A 20 9.28 -23.33 35.91
C LEU A 20 10.11 -22.57 34.87
N HIS A 21 10.37 -23.26 33.77
CA HIS A 21 11.12 -22.69 32.67
C HIS A 21 10.28 -21.63 31.94
N ASN A 22 10.84 -20.43 31.75
CA ASN A 22 10.17 -19.37 31.00
C ASN A 22 10.64 -19.37 29.54
N PRO A 23 9.82 -19.88 28.59
CA PRO A 23 10.21 -19.96 27.18
C PRO A 23 10.43 -18.58 26.53
N CYS A 24 9.85 -17.52 27.09
CA CYS A 24 10.08 -16.17 26.61
C CYS A 24 11.51 -15.69 26.91
N LEU A 25 12.17 -16.22 27.95
CA LEU A 25 13.52 -15.83 28.30
C LEU A 25 14.59 -16.54 27.46
N GLU A 26 14.35 -17.77 27.00
CA GLU A 26 15.31 -18.48 26.14
C GLU A 26 15.24 -18.06 24.68
N ASN A 27 14.05 -17.71 24.19
CA ASN A 27 13.89 -17.34 22.78
C ASN A 27 14.47 -15.93 22.53
N GLN A 28 15.71 -15.90 22.04
CA GLN A 28 16.44 -14.68 21.73
C GLN A 28 15.75 -13.85 20.65
N ASN A 29 15.22 -14.48 19.60
CA ASN A 29 14.51 -13.80 18.52
C ASN A 29 13.27 -13.05 19.06
N ARG A 30 12.52 -13.69 19.97
CA ARG A 30 11.38 -13.05 20.64
C ARG A 30 11.82 -11.88 21.55
N LYS A 31 12.93 -12.03 22.28
CA LYS A 31 13.49 -10.94 23.09
C LYS A 31 13.87 -9.74 22.22
N GLU A 32 14.49 -9.99 21.08
CA GLU A 32 14.92 -8.96 20.13
C GLU A 32 13.73 -8.24 19.50
N LEU A 33 12.76 -8.99 18.97
CA LEU A 33 11.51 -8.44 18.45
C LEU A 33 10.77 -7.59 19.50
N HIS A 34 10.71 -8.06 20.76
CA HIS A 34 10.06 -7.30 21.82
C HIS A 34 10.76 -5.96 22.10
N ARG A 35 12.10 -5.93 22.10
CA ARG A 35 12.86 -4.67 22.25
C ARG A 35 12.61 -3.72 21.10
N GLU A 36 12.60 -4.23 19.88
CA GLU A 36 12.34 -3.44 18.66
C GLU A 36 10.93 -2.84 18.67
N LEU A 37 9.91 -3.62 19.01
CA LEU A 37 8.53 -3.15 19.11
C LEU A 37 8.37 -2.05 20.17
N LEU A 38 8.99 -2.21 21.34
CA LEU A 38 8.98 -1.17 22.39
C LEU A 38 9.68 0.11 21.93
N LEU A 39 10.82 -0.02 21.22
CA LEU A 39 11.52 1.13 20.66
C LEU A 39 10.65 1.86 19.64
N ASN A 40 9.98 1.14 18.74
CA ASN A 40 9.10 1.70 17.74
C ASN A 40 7.89 2.42 18.37
N GLN A 41 7.30 1.84 19.42
CA GLN A 41 6.25 2.50 20.20
C GLN A 41 6.74 3.82 20.82
N LYS A 42 7.93 3.80 21.44
CA LYS A 42 8.53 5.00 22.06
C LYS A 42 8.84 6.10 21.03
N LEU A 43 9.24 5.71 19.82
CA LEU A 43 9.51 6.63 18.70
C LEU A 43 8.24 7.03 17.92
N GLY A 44 7.06 6.49 18.27
CA GLY A 44 5.82 6.73 17.53
C GLY A 44 5.79 6.13 16.12
N LYS A 45 6.70 5.19 15.82
CA LYS A 45 6.74 4.49 14.54
C LYS A 45 5.78 3.30 14.58
N ASN A 46 4.67 3.39 13.85
CA ASN A 46 3.73 2.28 13.74
C ASN A 46 4.24 1.25 12.74
N VAL A 47 4.82 0.15 13.25
CA VAL A 47 5.33 -0.98 12.47
C VAL A 47 4.24 -2.00 12.09
N LEU A 48 3.11 -1.95 12.77
CA LEU A 48 1.90 -2.59 12.29
C LEU A 48 1.31 -1.60 11.28
N ASN A 49 0.98 -2.03 10.07
CA ASN A 49 0.40 -1.17 9.01
C ASN A 49 -1.02 -0.64 9.35
N GLN A 50 -1.32 -0.42 10.62
CA GLN A 50 -2.55 0.06 11.21
C GLN A 50 -2.47 1.58 11.43
N LYS A 51 -2.12 2.35 10.39
CA LYS A 51 -2.66 3.73 10.35
C LYS A 51 -4.18 3.57 10.31
N SER A 52 -4.90 4.28 11.17
CA SER A 52 -6.37 4.23 11.10
C SER A 52 -6.83 4.73 9.74
N GLU A 53 -7.98 4.26 9.26
CA GLU A 53 -8.54 4.74 7.98
C GLU A 53 -8.67 6.28 7.97
N LEU A 54 -9.03 6.87 9.12
CA LEU A 54 -9.04 8.33 9.31
C LEU A 54 -7.65 8.96 9.13
N GLN A 55 -6.59 8.38 9.70
CA GLN A 55 -5.23 8.90 9.54
C GLN A 55 -4.79 8.84 8.07
N LYS A 56 -5.06 7.73 7.37
CA LYS A 56 -4.77 7.60 5.94
C LYS A 56 -5.54 8.64 5.12
N ALA A 57 -6.82 8.85 5.41
CA ALA A 57 -7.65 9.83 4.74
C ALA A 57 -7.14 11.27 4.97
N MET A 58 -6.77 11.60 6.20
CA MET A 58 -6.20 12.90 6.55
C MET A 58 -4.84 13.16 5.88
N GLU A 59 -3.97 12.16 5.83
CA GLU A 59 -2.69 12.23 5.13
C GLU A 59 -2.90 12.44 3.62
N LYS A 60 -3.77 11.63 3.01
CA LYS A 60 -4.14 11.77 1.59
C LYS A 60 -4.75 13.15 1.30
N HIS A 61 -5.58 13.69 2.20
CA HIS A 61 -6.12 15.03 2.04
C HIS A 61 -5.02 16.10 2.10
N LYS A 62 -4.10 16.01 3.06
CA LYS A 62 -2.96 16.94 3.15
C LYS A 62 -2.10 16.88 1.88
N GLU A 63 -1.76 15.69 1.41
CA GLU A 63 -1.01 15.50 0.17
C GLU A 63 -1.73 16.12 -1.04
N GLN A 64 -3.05 15.93 -1.15
CA GLN A 64 -3.83 16.53 -2.23
C GLN A 64 -3.85 18.06 -2.16
N VAL A 65 -3.99 18.65 -0.97
CA VAL A 65 -3.95 20.10 -0.79
C VAL A 65 -2.59 20.64 -1.20
N THR A 66 -1.51 20.07 -0.68
CA THR A 66 -0.14 20.50 -1.02
C THR A 66 0.14 20.34 -2.51
N LYS A 67 -0.30 19.24 -3.13
CA LYS A 67 -0.16 19.04 -4.58
C LYS A 67 -0.89 20.11 -5.38
N ARG A 68 -2.13 20.45 -5.01
CA ARG A 68 -2.91 21.52 -5.67
C ARG A 68 -2.24 22.89 -5.50
N GLU A 69 -1.69 23.18 -4.34
CA GLU A 69 -0.98 24.44 -4.07
C GLU A 69 0.29 24.56 -4.92
N ILE A 70 1.08 23.49 -5.03
CA ILE A 70 2.26 23.43 -5.90
C ILE A 70 1.85 23.59 -7.37
N GLU A 71 0.78 22.92 -7.82
CA GLU A 71 0.27 23.05 -9.18
C GLU A 71 -0.24 24.45 -9.48
N ALA A 72 -0.94 25.10 -8.54
CA ALA A 72 -1.39 26.48 -8.67
C ALA A 72 -0.21 27.46 -8.78
N GLN A 73 0.78 27.34 -7.89
CA GLN A 73 2.00 28.15 -7.96
C GLN A 73 2.76 27.92 -9.28
N ARG A 74 2.81 26.67 -9.76
CA ARG A 74 3.43 26.37 -11.06
C ARG A 74 2.67 27.07 -12.20
N GLN A 75 1.34 27.03 -12.19
CA GLN A 75 0.52 27.69 -13.22
C GLN A 75 0.62 29.22 -13.18
N GLU A 76 0.75 29.81 -12.00
CA GLU A 76 0.99 31.25 -11.82
C GLU A 76 2.37 31.65 -12.36
N ASN A 77 3.41 30.86 -12.06
CA ASN A 77 4.77 31.11 -12.51
C ASN A 77 5.04 30.68 -13.97
N MET A 78 4.08 30.04 -14.64
CA MET A 78 4.26 29.55 -15.99
C MET A 78 4.31 30.68 -17.01
N THR A 79 5.36 30.66 -17.81
CA THR A 79 5.58 31.63 -18.88
C THR A 79 4.58 31.43 -20.03
N PRO A 80 4.29 32.48 -20.82
CA PRO A 80 3.44 32.35 -22.00
C PRO A 80 3.92 31.28 -23.00
N PHE A 81 5.25 31.14 -23.16
CA PHE A 81 5.85 30.15 -24.04
C PHE A 81 5.61 28.72 -23.55
N GLU A 82 5.80 28.46 -22.26
CA GLU A 82 5.52 27.15 -21.68
C GLU A 82 4.04 26.75 -21.82
N LYS A 83 3.11 27.71 -21.67
CA LYS A 83 1.67 27.46 -21.89
C LYS A 83 1.38 27.01 -23.32
N VAL A 84 2.05 27.60 -24.31
CA VAL A 84 1.90 27.21 -25.72
C VAL A 84 2.47 25.81 -25.98
N ILE A 85 3.62 25.48 -25.38
CA ILE A 85 4.20 24.12 -25.44
C ILE A 85 3.23 23.10 -24.84
N GLU A 86 2.68 23.37 -23.65
CA GLU A 86 1.75 22.47 -22.98
C GLU A 86 0.47 22.27 -23.80
N GLN A 87 -0.09 23.33 -24.36
CA GLN A 87 -1.24 23.24 -25.27
C GLN A 87 -0.94 22.39 -26.50
N ARG A 88 0.25 22.53 -27.09
CA ARG A 88 0.66 21.74 -28.25
C ARG A 88 0.85 20.27 -27.88
N ALA A 89 1.48 19.99 -26.73
CA ALA A 89 1.63 18.63 -26.21
C ALA A 89 0.26 17.97 -25.97
N LYS A 90 -0.69 18.69 -25.36
CA LYS A 90 -2.06 18.19 -25.15
C LYS A 90 -2.78 17.87 -26.46
N ARG A 91 -2.61 18.70 -27.50
CA ARG A 91 -3.18 18.40 -28.83
C ARG A 91 -2.56 17.14 -29.43
N LEU A 92 -1.25 16.95 -29.30
CA LEU A 92 -0.57 15.76 -29.79
C LEU A 92 -1.06 14.50 -29.05
N GLU A 93 -1.21 14.53 -27.73
CA GLU A 93 -1.72 13.39 -26.95
C GLU A 93 -3.13 12.97 -27.37
N ILE A 94 -4.02 13.93 -27.67
CA ILE A 94 -5.38 13.64 -28.18
C ILE A 94 -5.28 12.99 -29.57
N MET A 95 -4.47 13.55 -30.47
CA MET A 95 -4.29 12.99 -31.80
C MET A 95 -3.69 11.58 -31.76
N GLU A 96 -2.73 11.32 -30.89
CA GLU A 96 -2.14 9.99 -30.68
C GLU A 96 -3.17 8.99 -30.14
N ARG A 97 -4.01 9.39 -29.17
CA ARG A 97 -5.12 8.55 -28.70
C ARG A 97 -6.10 8.22 -29.82
N ASP A 98 -6.54 9.22 -30.58
CA ASP A 98 -7.50 9.04 -31.68
C ASP A 98 -6.94 8.12 -32.79
N VAL A 99 -5.66 8.26 -33.11
CA VAL A 99 -4.98 7.38 -34.09
C VAL A 99 -4.89 5.96 -33.54
N ASN A 100 -4.49 5.79 -32.28
CA ASN A 100 -4.39 4.47 -31.66
C ASN A 100 -5.75 3.77 -31.57
N GLU A 101 -6.82 4.47 -31.19
CA GLU A 101 -8.18 3.93 -31.19
C GLU A 101 -8.65 3.51 -32.58
N LYS A 102 -8.35 4.30 -33.62
CA LYS A 102 -8.65 3.95 -35.01
C LYS A 102 -7.85 2.75 -35.50
N GLU A 103 -6.56 2.67 -35.16
CA GLU A 103 -5.72 1.51 -35.49
C GLU A 103 -6.20 0.22 -34.81
N ILE A 104 -6.56 0.29 -33.53
CA ILE A 104 -7.12 -0.85 -32.79
C ILE A 104 -8.44 -1.26 -33.44
N SER A 105 -9.32 -0.30 -33.73
CA SER A 105 -10.59 -0.58 -34.42
C SER A 105 -10.38 -1.16 -35.82
N GLN A 106 -9.33 -0.80 -36.56
CA GLN A 106 -9.05 -1.37 -37.89
C GLN A 106 -8.44 -2.78 -37.84
N LYS A 107 -7.71 -3.11 -36.77
CA LYS A 107 -7.11 -4.44 -36.55
C LYS A 107 -8.13 -5.46 -36.04
N GLU A 108 -9.20 -5.03 -35.38
CA GLU A 108 -10.27 -5.91 -34.90
C GLU A 108 -11.17 -6.42 -36.04
N PRO A 109 -11.54 -7.71 -36.05
CA PRO A 109 -12.49 -8.24 -37.02
C PRO A 109 -13.83 -7.51 -36.99
N GLU A 110 -14.43 -7.26 -38.17
CA GLU A 110 -15.65 -6.45 -38.33
C GLU A 110 -16.82 -6.94 -37.44
N PHE A 111 -16.96 -8.25 -37.27
CA PHE A 111 -18.01 -8.83 -36.42
C PHE A 111 -17.88 -8.42 -34.94
N LEU A 112 -16.67 -8.33 -34.39
CA LEU A 112 -16.46 -7.89 -33.00
C LEU A 112 -16.84 -6.40 -32.85
N GLN A 113 -16.53 -5.58 -33.86
CA GLN A 113 -16.90 -4.16 -33.85
C GLN A 113 -18.42 -3.96 -33.88
N ILE A 114 -19.13 -4.73 -34.73
CA ILE A 114 -20.60 -4.68 -34.81
C ILE A 114 -21.22 -5.13 -33.48
N HIS A 115 -20.71 -6.21 -32.89
CA HIS A 115 -21.19 -6.72 -31.61
C HIS A 115 -20.97 -5.73 -30.45
N ALA A 116 -19.82 -5.07 -30.40
CA ALA A 116 -19.53 -4.01 -29.43
C ALA A 116 -20.49 -2.81 -29.60
N LYS A 117 -20.72 -2.36 -30.84
CA LYS A 117 -21.67 -1.28 -31.15
C LYS A 117 -23.11 -1.63 -30.76
N LEU A 118 -23.53 -2.89 -30.96
CA LEU A 118 -24.86 -3.35 -30.55
C LEU A 118 -25.01 -3.35 -29.02
N ARG A 119 -24.02 -3.85 -28.28
CA ARG A 119 -24.02 -3.78 -26.80
C ARG A 119 -24.09 -2.35 -26.28
N ALA A 120 -23.25 -1.46 -26.77
CA ALA A 120 -23.24 -0.05 -26.35
C ALA A 120 -24.59 0.65 -26.57
N ARG A 121 -25.34 0.29 -27.62
CA ARG A 121 -26.70 0.83 -27.86
C ARG A 121 -27.76 0.23 -26.91
N MET A 122 -27.58 -1.01 -26.48
CA MET A 122 -28.48 -1.66 -25.52
C MET A 122 -28.29 -1.13 -24.11
N ASP A 123 -27.05 -0.88 -23.71
CA ASP A 123 -26.70 -0.37 -22.36
C ASP A 123 -27.07 1.11 -22.16
N ALA A 124 -27.31 1.85 -23.25
CA ALA A 124 -27.71 3.26 -23.23
C ALA A 124 -29.23 3.48 -23.13
N LYS A 125 -30.01 2.43 -22.86
CA LYS A 125 -31.48 2.45 -22.78
C LYS A 125 -31.97 2.01 -21.40
#